data_AF-A0A2E7V2E5-F1
#
_entry.id   AF-A0A2E7V2E5-F1
#
_cell.length_a   1.000
_cell.length_b   1.000
_cell.length_c   1.000
_cell.angle_alpha   90.00
_cell.angle_beta   90.00
_cell.angle_gamma   90.00
#
_symmetry.space_group_name_H-M   'P 1'
#
loop_
_entity.id
_entity.type
_entity.pdbx_description
1 polymer ?
#
loop_
_entity_poly.entity_id
_entity_poly.type
_entity_poly.pdbx_seq_one_letter_code
_entity_poly.pdbx_strand_id
1 'polypeptide(L)'
;MSQHDYVINDQTTPAFRADLNSALAAIATNNGGSSAPSTTYAGQWWHDTSNNLLKVRNAANSAWVTVGEFDVANSRFKLISDSLKAASAGGIDILNSSGSKILDLAVASEATAIAGTNNTEIMTPLRVAQAVPLPSGMITPYGGTSAPSNWLLCHGQSISTSTYAALHTAIGFTYGGSGSAFNVPDLRGRVVAGQDDMGGSSANRLTSPINGDTLGAAGGTESHALTEAELAAHHHLLFTDGNSSDTTGSSTKYPSSSYNPGSGFDQKYEITYSTSEADEGRSKTTGSGTAHPNVQPTLILNYIIKT
;
A
#
# COMPACT_ATOMS: atom_id res chain seq x y z
N MET A 1 -49.53 19.31 -34.06
CA MET A 1 -49.71 20.05 -32.80
C MET A 1 -50.17 21.46 -33.14
N SER A 2 -50.83 22.16 -32.23
CA SER A 2 -51.48 23.44 -32.52
C SER A 2 -50.92 24.57 -31.67
N GLN A 3 -51.00 25.78 -32.20
CA GLN A 3 -50.65 27.02 -31.52
C GLN A 3 -51.86 27.95 -31.53
N HIS A 4 -51.95 28.80 -30.50
CA HIS A 4 -53.00 29.80 -30.38
C HIS A 4 -52.44 31.04 -29.70
N ASP A 5 -53.08 32.18 -29.94
CA ASP A 5 -52.78 33.43 -29.28
C ASP A 5 -53.49 33.60 -27.91
N TYR A 6 -54.26 32.61 -27.47
CA TYR A 6 -55.12 32.65 -26.29
C TYR A 6 -56.13 33.80 -26.21
N VAL A 7 -56.42 34.48 -27.33
CA VAL A 7 -57.45 35.50 -27.41
C VAL A 7 -58.67 34.92 -28.12
N ILE A 8 -59.79 34.88 -27.42
CA ILE A 8 -61.07 34.49 -28.04
C ILE A 8 -61.81 35.76 -28.46
N ASN A 9 -61.93 35.96 -29.76
CA ASN A 9 -62.58 37.15 -30.30
C ASN A 9 -64.10 37.11 -30.13
N ASP A 10 -64.72 38.28 -30.09
CA ASP A 10 -66.17 38.39 -30.23
C ASP A 10 -66.56 38.09 -31.70
N GLN A 11 -67.35 37.02 -31.89
CA GLN A 11 -67.59 36.42 -33.20
C GLN A 11 -68.83 35.53 -33.18
N THR A 12 -69.25 35.05 -34.36
CA THR A 12 -70.41 34.14 -34.47
C THR A 12 -70.21 32.86 -33.66
N THR A 13 -71.28 32.26 -33.15
CA THR A 13 -71.22 31.06 -32.29
C THR A 13 -70.42 29.89 -32.89
N PRO A 14 -70.53 29.57 -34.21
CA PRO A 14 -69.70 28.52 -34.81
C PRO A 14 -68.20 28.87 -34.81
N ALA A 15 -67.86 30.13 -35.09
CA ALA A 15 -66.48 30.61 -35.12
C ALA A 15 -65.87 30.62 -33.71
N PHE A 16 -66.64 31.09 -32.71
CA PHE A 16 -66.24 31.06 -31.30
C PHE A 16 -65.91 29.63 -30.84
N ARG A 17 -66.76 28.66 -31.18
CA ARG A 17 -66.51 27.26 -30.81
C ARG A 17 -65.24 26.72 -31.46
N ALA A 18 -64.99 27.07 -32.73
CA ALA A 18 -63.78 26.65 -33.44
C ALA A 18 -62.51 27.29 -32.83
N ASP A 19 -62.58 28.57 -32.50
CA ASP A 19 -61.52 29.35 -31.85
C ASP A 19 -61.18 28.76 -30.47
N LEU A 20 -62.19 28.56 -29.63
CA LEU A 20 -62.05 27.92 -28.32
C LEU A 20 -61.43 26.51 -28.41
N ASN A 21 -61.90 25.68 -29.35
CA ASN A 21 -61.34 24.35 -29.56
C ASN A 21 -59.87 24.41 -29.99
N SER A 22 -59.48 25.42 -30.78
CA SER A 22 -58.11 25.62 -31.23
C SER A 22 -57.21 26.05 -30.07
N ALA A 23 -57.70 26.95 -29.21
CA ALA A 23 -57.02 27.35 -27.98
C ALA A 23 -56.80 26.15 -27.05
N LEU A 24 -57.84 25.34 -26.83
CA LEU A 24 -57.76 24.14 -26.00
C LEU A 24 -56.78 23.10 -26.56
N ALA A 25 -56.79 22.90 -27.89
CA ALA A 25 -55.82 22.02 -28.54
C ALA A 25 -54.38 22.54 -28.38
N ALA A 26 -54.17 23.85 -28.43
CA ALA A 26 -52.85 24.45 -28.21
C ALA A 26 -52.35 24.22 -26.78
N ILE A 27 -53.23 24.34 -25.78
CA ILE A 27 -52.90 23.97 -24.39
C ILE A 27 -52.53 22.50 -24.31
N ALA A 28 -53.37 21.61 -24.85
CA ALA A 28 -53.17 20.17 -24.79
C ALA A 28 -51.86 19.72 -25.44
N THR A 29 -51.37 20.47 -26.41
CA THR A 29 -50.14 20.16 -27.14
C THR A 29 -48.93 20.99 -26.69
N ASN A 30 -49.03 21.73 -25.58
CA ASN A 30 -48.01 22.67 -25.10
C ASN A 30 -47.52 23.60 -26.23
N ASN A 31 -48.47 24.20 -26.96
CA ASN A 31 -48.23 25.07 -28.11
C ASN A 31 -47.31 24.45 -29.19
N GLY A 32 -47.34 23.13 -29.34
CA GLY A 32 -46.38 22.43 -30.18
C GLY A 32 -46.45 22.84 -31.65
N GLY A 33 -45.29 23.01 -32.28
CA GLY A 33 -45.20 23.42 -33.68
C GLY A 33 -43.76 23.55 -34.16
N SER A 34 -43.58 23.67 -35.48
CA SER A 34 -42.27 23.78 -36.14
C SER A 34 -41.63 25.16 -36.02
N SER A 35 -42.40 26.15 -35.56
CA SER A 35 -41.99 27.52 -35.28
C SER A 35 -42.47 27.96 -33.89
N ALA A 36 -41.84 28.99 -33.32
CA ALA A 36 -42.29 29.53 -32.03
C ALA A 36 -43.69 30.14 -32.15
N PRO A 37 -44.51 30.06 -31.09
CA PRO A 37 -45.78 30.81 -31.01
C PRO A 37 -45.55 32.30 -31.26
N SER A 38 -46.37 32.90 -32.12
CA SER A 38 -46.30 34.32 -32.46
C SER A 38 -46.68 35.23 -31.28
N THR A 39 -47.67 34.79 -30.50
CA THR A 39 -48.05 35.41 -29.24
C THR A 39 -47.46 34.61 -28.10
N THR A 40 -46.74 35.28 -27.19
CA THR A 40 -46.01 34.62 -26.11
C THR A 40 -46.44 35.13 -24.75
N TYR A 41 -46.46 34.23 -23.77
CA TYR A 41 -46.78 34.53 -22.37
C TYR A 41 -45.64 34.04 -21.46
N ALA A 42 -45.35 34.76 -20.38
CA ALA A 42 -44.38 34.33 -19.38
C ALA A 42 -44.75 32.94 -18.83
N GLY A 43 -43.77 32.03 -18.71
CA GLY A 43 -43.99 30.66 -18.26
C GLY A 43 -44.70 29.72 -19.25
N GLN A 44 -45.03 30.19 -20.46
CA GLN A 44 -45.63 29.35 -21.49
C GLN A 44 -44.68 28.22 -21.90
N TRP A 45 -45.22 27.02 -22.00
CA TRP A 45 -44.51 25.87 -22.57
C TRP A 45 -44.68 25.84 -24.08
N TRP A 46 -43.59 25.47 -24.76
CA TRP A 46 -43.53 25.25 -26.19
C TRP A 46 -42.75 23.98 -26.52
N HIS A 47 -43.38 23.07 -27.26
CA HIS A 47 -42.70 21.94 -27.88
C HIS A 47 -42.28 22.30 -29.33
N ASP A 48 -40.99 22.53 -29.53
CA ASP A 48 -40.36 22.78 -30.83
C ASP A 48 -40.16 21.46 -31.58
N THR A 49 -41.07 21.16 -32.51
CA THR A 49 -41.06 19.87 -33.23
C THR A 49 -39.97 19.72 -34.25
N SER A 50 -39.39 20.83 -34.70
CA SER A 50 -38.32 20.79 -35.70
C SER A 50 -37.03 20.31 -35.05
N ASN A 51 -36.81 20.68 -33.79
CA ASN A 51 -35.58 20.41 -33.06
C ASN A 51 -35.77 19.41 -31.90
N ASN A 52 -36.99 18.90 -31.69
CA ASN A 52 -37.36 18.04 -30.57
C ASN A 52 -37.04 18.67 -29.19
N LEU A 53 -37.18 19.98 -29.05
CA LEU A 53 -36.85 20.69 -27.81
C LEU A 53 -38.10 21.09 -27.04
N LEU A 54 -38.08 20.84 -25.73
CA LEU A 54 -39.03 21.43 -24.79
C LEU A 54 -38.48 22.73 -24.26
N LYS A 55 -39.22 23.82 -24.47
CA LYS A 55 -38.84 25.17 -24.07
C LYS A 55 -39.91 25.78 -23.17
N VAL A 56 -39.47 26.62 -22.25
CA VAL A 56 -40.34 27.45 -21.41
C VAL A 56 -39.98 28.92 -21.58
N ARG A 57 -40.98 29.78 -21.61
CA ARG A 57 -40.77 31.22 -21.68
C ARG A 57 -40.32 31.76 -20.32
N ASN A 58 -39.27 32.59 -20.30
CA ASN A 58 -38.77 33.17 -19.05
C ASN A 58 -39.80 34.10 -18.39
N ALA A 59 -39.58 34.45 -17.12
CA ALA A 59 -40.48 35.31 -16.34
C ALA A 59 -40.67 36.71 -16.96
N ALA A 60 -39.64 37.23 -17.63
CA ALA A 60 -39.69 38.52 -18.33
C ALA A 60 -40.40 38.46 -19.69
N ASN A 61 -40.85 37.28 -20.13
CA ASN A 61 -41.42 37.03 -21.45
C ASN A 61 -40.55 37.53 -22.62
N SER A 62 -39.24 37.48 -22.49
CA SER A 62 -38.27 38.02 -23.45
C SER A 62 -37.46 36.94 -24.17
N ALA A 63 -37.31 35.75 -23.57
CA ALA A 63 -36.50 34.67 -24.14
C ALA A 63 -37.10 33.28 -23.86
N TRP A 64 -36.75 32.32 -24.73
CA TRP A 64 -37.03 30.90 -24.53
C TRP A 64 -35.87 30.23 -23.82
N VAL A 65 -36.17 29.49 -22.75
CA VAL A 65 -35.22 28.66 -22.00
C VAL A 65 -35.46 27.22 -22.40
N THR A 66 -34.41 26.54 -22.88
CA THR A 66 -34.49 25.11 -23.20
C THR A 66 -34.42 24.30 -21.91
N VAL A 67 -35.40 23.44 -21.69
CA VAL A 67 -35.50 22.57 -20.49
C VAL A 67 -35.00 21.17 -20.81
N GLY A 68 -35.22 20.69 -22.03
CA GLY A 68 -34.78 19.38 -22.45
C GLY A 68 -35.07 19.06 -23.91
N GLU A 69 -34.68 17.85 -24.32
CA GLU A 69 -34.89 17.28 -25.64
C GLU A 69 -35.77 16.03 -25.52
N PHE A 70 -36.84 15.96 -26.30
CA PHE A 70 -37.69 14.78 -26.46
C PHE A 70 -37.28 14.01 -27.72
N ASP A 71 -36.35 13.07 -27.57
CA ASP A 71 -35.99 12.15 -28.64
C ASP A 71 -37.01 11.00 -28.69
N VAL A 72 -38.13 11.27 -29.37
CA VAL A 72 -39.22 10.32 -29.55
C VAL A 72 -38.82 9.10 -30.38
N ALA A 73 -37.83 9.23 -31.27
CA ALA A 73 -37.36 8.12 -32.10
C ALA A 73 -36.65 7.06 -31.26
N ASN A 74 -35.89 7.49 -30.25
CA ASN A 74 -35.12 6.60 -29.38
C ASN A 74 -35.74 6.43 -27.98
N SER A 75 -36.93 6.98 -27.74
CA SER A 75 -37.61 6.97 -26.42
C SER A 75 -36.76 7.56 -25.29
N ARG A 76 -36.12 8.70 -25.55
CA ARG A 76 -35.24 9.38 -24.57
C ARG A 76 -35.71 10.79 -24.27
N PHE A 77 -35.57 11.18 -23.01
CA PHE A 77 -35.66 12.56 -22.58
C PHE A 77 -34.31 13.01 -22.05
N LYS A 78 -33.75 14.08 -22.62
CA LYS A 78 -32.49 14.67 -22.14
C LYS A 78 -32.80 15.96 -21.40
N LEU A 79 -32.36 16.06 -20.15
CA LEU A 79 -32.38 17.33 -19.42
C LEU A 79 -31.24 18.21 -19.95
N ILE A 80 -31.54 19.45 -20.31
CA ILE A 80 -30.53 20.45 -20.70
C ILE A 80 -30.44 21.44 -19.55
N SER A 81 -29.40 21.31 -18.72
CA SER A 81 -29.17 22.15 -17.54
C SER A 81 -27.68 22.27 -17.24
N ASP A 82 -27.26 23.42 -16.72
CA ASP A 82 -25.90 23.63 -16.18
C ASP A 82 -25.69 22.87 -14.87
N SER A 83 -26.77 22.62 -14.12
CA SER A 83 -26.69 21.85 -12.87
C SER A 83 -27.96 21.05 -12.60
N LEU A 84 -27.77 19.83 -12.07
CA LEU A 84 -28.84 19.02 -11.51
C LEU A 84 -28.52 18.83 -10.02
N LYS A 85 -29.40 19.31 -9.15
CA LYS A 85 -29.18 19.33 -7.69
C LYS A 85 -30.10 18.33 -7.00
N ALA A 86 -29.54 17.50 -6.13
CA ALA A 86 -30.32 16.66 -5.21
C ALA A 86 -30.92 17.52 -4.08
N ALA A 87 -32.04 17.06 -3.51
CA ALA A 87 -32.56 17.62 -2.27
C ALA A 87 -31.61 17.33 -1.10
N SER A 88 -31.74 18.08 0.00
CA SER A 88 -30.93 17.90 1.21
C SER A 88 -31.11 16.53 1.88
N ALA A 89 -32.15 15.78 1.48
CA ALA A 89 -32.34 14.37 1.79
C ALA A 89 -32.91 13.65 0.54
N GLY A 90 -32.53 12.39 0.33
CA GLY A 90 -33.13 11.53 -0.70
C GLY A 90 -32.40 11.42 -2.05
N GLY A 91 -31.37 12.25 -2.32
CA GLY A 91 -30.50 12.07 -3.50
C GLY A 91 -31.20 12.28 -4.85
N ILE A 92 -30.60 11.73 -5.91
CA ILE A 92 -31.24 11.54 -7.23
C ILE A 92 -31.07 10.09 -7.64
N ASP A 93 -32.20 9.39 -7.77
CA ASP A 93 -32.25 8.02 -8.26
C ASP A 93 -32.50 8.01 -9.78
N ILE A 94 -31.62 7.37 -10.53
CA ILE A 94 -31.87 7.01 -11.93
C ILE A 94 -32.18 5.52 -11.97
N LEU A 95 -33.43 5.20 -12.28
CA LEU A 95 -33.94 3.82 -12.32
C LEU A 95 -33.96 3.28 -13.76
N ASN A 96 -33.82 1.96 -13.90
CA ASN A 96 -34.15 1.27 -15.15
C ASN A 96 -35.68 1.07 -15.28
N SER A 97 -36.12 0.47 -16.40
CA SER A 97 -37.54 0.17 -16.65
C SER A 97 -38.15 -0.86 -15.68
N SER A 98 -37.32 -1.61 -14.94
CA SER A 98 -37.76 -2.53 -13.88
C SER A 98 -37.78 -1.91 -12.49
N GLY A 99 -37.52 -0.60 -12.37
CA GLY A 99 -37.48 0.13 -11.10
C GLY A 99 -36.20 -0.06 -10.27
N SER A 100 -35.17 -0.70 -10.82
CA SER A 100 -33.87 -0.89 -10.17
C SER A 100 -32.98 0.33 -10.38
N LYS A 101 -32.29 0.80 -9.33
CA LYS A 101 -31.33 1.92 -9.43
C LYS A 101 -30.15 1.53 -10.31
N ILE A 102 -29.82 2.36 -11.29
CA ILE A 102 -28.61 2.27 -12.13
C ILE A 102 -27.56 3.30 -11.67
N LEU A 103 -28.01 4.47 -11.22
CA LEU A 103 -27.18 5.51 -10.61
C LEU A 103 -27.91 6.05 -9.37
N ASP A 104 -27.23 6.04 -8.23
CA ASP A 104 -27.68 6.68 -6.99
C ASP A 104 -26.71 7.83 -6.68
N LEU A 105 -27.16 9.07 -6.86
CA LEU A 105 -26.44 10.26 -6.45
C LEU A 105 -26.84 10.59 -5.00
N ALA A 106 -26.24 9.87 -4.06
CA ALA A 106 -26.50 10.06 -2.64
C ALA A 106 -25.83 11.33 -2.10
N VAL A 107 -26.46 11.95 -1.10
CA VAL A 107 -25.91 13.12 -0.39
C VAL A 107 -24.69 12.77 0.49
N ALA A 108 -24.35 11.48 0.63
CA ALA A 108 -23.21 10.99 1.40
C ALA A 108 -22.03 10.65 0.48
N SER A 109 -21.27 11.66 0.06
CA SER A 109 -19.88 11.59 -0.47
C SER A 109 -19.54 10.65 -1.64
N GLU A 110 -20.47 9.83 -2.13
CA GLU A 110 -20.20 8.76 -3.09
C GLU A 110 -21.34 8.67 -4.10
N ALA A 111 -21.00 8.66 -5.38
CA ALA A 111 -21.90 8.33 -6.47
C ALA A 111 -21.57 6.92 -6.93
N THR A 112 -22.51 5.99 -6.82
CA THR A 112 -22.32 4.61 -7.27
C THR A 112 -22.96 4.43 -8.64
N ALA A 113 -22.15 4.18 -9.67
CA ALA A 113 -22.63 3.86 -11.01
C ALA A 113 -22.58 2.34 -11.24
N ILE A 114 -23.73 1.71 -11.48
CA ILE A 114 -23.79 0.27 -11.75
C ILE A 114 -23.81 0.09 -13.26
N ALA A 115 -22.64 -0.12 -13.87
CA ALA A 115 -22.51 -0.52 -15.26
C ALA A 115 -22.23 -2.04 -15.34
N GLY A 116 -23.28 -2.85 -15.49
CA GLY A 116 -23.16 -4.31 -15.67
C GLY A 116 -23.09 -5.10 -14.36
N THR A 117 -22.55 -6.33 -14.39
CA THR A 117 -22.49 -7.24 -13.24
C THR A 117 -21.42 -6.87 -12.21
N ASN A 118 -20.64 -5.81 -12.46
CA ASN A 118 -19.59 -5.33 -11.56
C ASN A 118 -19.86 -3.86 -11.20
N ASN A 119 -19.87 -3.55 -9.90
CA ASN A 119 -20.00 -2.18 -9.40
C ASN A 119 -18.77 -1.36 -9.80
N THR A 120 -18.91 -0.47 -10.78
CA THR A 120 -17.88 0.54 -11.06
C THR A 120 -18.18 1.77 -10.18
N GLU A 121 -17.67 1.78 -8.95
CA GLU A 121 -17.84 2.93 -8.06
C GLU A 121 -17.02 4.12 -8.59
N ILE A 122 -17.66 5.28 -8.79
CA ILE A 122 -16.95 6.53 -9.09
C ILE A 122 -16.38 7.04 -7.76
N MET A 123 -15.19 6.56 -7.41
CA MET A 123 -14.53 6.88 -6.15
C MET A 123 -13.83 8.25 -6.22
N THR A 124 -13.89 8.99 -5.13
CA THR A 124 -13.07 10.20 -4.94
C THR A 124 -11.57 9.84 -4.84
N PRO A 125 -10.63 10.75 -5.17
CA PRO A 125 -9.19 10.49 -5.01
C PRO A 125 -8.77 10.03 -3.60
N LEU A 126 -9.56 10.39 -2.57
CA LEU A 126 -9.35 9.98 -1.18
C LEU A 126 -9.55 8.47 -0.96
N ARG A 127 -10.49 7.85 -1.67
CA ARG A 127 -10.73 6.39 -1.60
C ARG A 127 -9.76 5.59 -2.47
N VAL A 128 -9.25 6.16 -3.57
CA VAL A 128 -8.17 5.53 -4.36
C VAL A 128 -6.88 5.39 -3.55
N ALA A 129 -6.56 6.38 -2.70
CA ALA A 129 -5.45 6.26 -1.74
C ALA A 129 -5.68 5.19 -0.66
N GLN A 130 -6.93 4.77 -0.43
CA GLN A 130 -7.31 3.69 0.50
C GLN A 130 -7.43 2.31 -0.19
N ALA A 131 -7.37 2.24 -1.53
CA ALA A 131 -7.64 1.02 -2.30
C ALA A 131 -6.53 -0.05 -2.22
N VAL A 132 -5.37 0.28 -1.64
CA VAL A 132 -4.42 -0.72 -1.11
C VAL A 132 -4.25 -0.45 0.38
N PRO A 133 -5.07 -1.06 1.26
CA PRO A 133 -5.01 -0.79 2.68
C PRO A 133 -3.71 -1.39 3.25
N LEU A 134 -2.67 -0.57 3.35
CA LEU A 134 -1.49 -0.91 4.11
C LEU A 134 -1.87 -0.84 5.60
N PRO A 135 -1.82 -1.96 6.34
CA PRO A 135 -2.24 -1.97 7.73
C PRO A 135 -1.33 -1.05 8.57
N SER A 136 -1.91 -0.42 9.60
CA SER A 136 -1.12 0.31 10.58
C SER A 136 -0.15 -0.64 11.29
N GLY A 137 1.07 -0.18 11.53
CA GLY A 137 2.16 -1.02 12.03
C GLY A 137 3.02 -1.66 10.93
N MET A 138 2.64 -1.57 9.66
CA MET A 138 3.47 -2.07 8.56
C MET A 138 4.77 -1.25 8.44
N ILE A 139 5.91 -1.95 8.39
CA ILE A 139 7.23 -1.36 8.26
C ILE A 139 7.77 -1.63 6.85
N THR A 140 8.35 -0.62 6.21
CA THR A 140 8.99 -0.76 4.90
C THR A 140 10.30 0.04 4.83
N PRO A 141 11.32 -0.46 4.09
CA PRO A 141 12.42 0.36 3.65
C PRO A 141 11.92 1.53 2.78
N TYR A 142 12.59 2.68 2.90
CA TYR A 142 12.21 3.93 2.26
C TYR A 142 13.46 4.74 1.87
N GLY A 143 13.53 5.12 0.60
CA GLY A 143 14.68 5.86 0.04
C GLY A 143 14.63 7.38 0.23
N GLY A 144 13.54 7.93 0.77
CA GLY A 144 13.42 9.36 1.05
C GLY A 144 13.95 9.74 2.43
N THR A 145 14.22 11.03 2.63
CA THR A 145 14.85 11.56 3.86
C THR A 145 13.87 11.93 4.96
N SER A 146 12.60 12.15 4.64
CA SER A 146 11.53 12.52 5.58
C SER A 146 10.34 11.58 5.47
N ALA A 147 9.64 11.33 6.59
CA ALA A 147 8.46 10.48 6.56
C ALA A 147 7.35 11.12 5.71
N PRO A 148 6.76 10.38 4.75
CA PRO A 148 5.59 10.85 4.02
C PRO A 148 4.35 10.93 4.92
N SER A 149 3.31 11.62 4.45
CA SER A 149 2.04 11.72 5.18
C SER A 149 1.48 10.35 5.58
N ASN A 150 1.05 10.22 6.84
CA ASN A 150 0.56 8.98 7.46
C ASN A 150 1.62 7.90 7.70
N TRP A 151 2.89 8.29 7.80
CA TRP A 151 4.02 7.45 8.16
C TRP A 151 4.91 8.15 9.21
N LEU A 152 5.68 7.36 9.94
CA LEU A 152 6.71 7.84 10.87
C LEU A 152 8.05 7.14 10.59
N LEU A 153 9.17 7.79 10.88
CA LEU A 153 10.50 7.15 10.82
C LEU A 153 10.67 6.17 12.00
N CYS A 154 11.27 5.01 11.75
CA CYS A 154 11.56 4.00 12.79
C CYS A 154 12.88 4.31 13.51
N HIS A 155 12.89 5.38 14.31
CA HIS A 155 14.06 5.83 15.07
C HIS A 155 13.82 5.90 16.60
N GLY A 156 12.89 5.09 17.12
CA GLY A 156 12.67 4.93 18.56
C GLY A 156 11.91 6.06 19.25
N GLN A 157 11.25 6.95 18.50
CA GLN A 157 10.55 8.10 19.09
C GLN A 157 9.34 7.67 19.94
N SER A 158 9.08 8.40 21.02
CA SER A 158 7.86 8.29 21.84
C SER A 158 6.74 9.11 21.21
N ILE A 159 5.58 8.49 20.99
CA ILE A 159 4.42 9.08 20.33
C ILE A 159 3.14 8.85 21.13
N SER A 160 2.13 9.69 20.89
CA SER A 160 0.85 9.68 21.63
C SER A 160 -0.02 8.49 21.24
N THR A 161 -0.53 7.76 22.25
CA THR A 161 -1.49 6.66 22.05
C THR A 161 -2.83 7.14 21.51
N SER A 162 -3.25 8.37 21.84
CA SER A 162 -4.52 8.94 21.36
C SER A 162 -4.42 9.48 19.93
N THR A 163 -3.28 10.07 19.57
CA THR A 163 -3.02 10.59 18.22
C THR A 163 -2.81 9.46 17.22
N TYR A 164 -2.15 8.38 17.63
CA TYR A 164 -1.81 7.24 16.78
C TYR A 164 -2.47 5.95 17.28
N ALA A 165 -3.78 5.99 17.53
CA ALA A 165 -4.52 4.89 18.15
C ALA A 165 -4.49 3.58 17.34
N ALA A 166 -4.55 3.66 16.01
CA ALA A 166 -4.45 2.49 15.14
C ALA A 166 -3.06 1.82 15.25
N LEU A 167 -1.99 2.63 15.22
CA LEU A 167 -0.63 2.15 15.38
C LEU A 167 -0.38 1.56 16.77
N HIS A 168 -0.88 2.21 17.82
CA HIS A 168 -0.81 1.68 19.18
C HIS A 168 -1.55 0.34 19.31
N THR A 169 -2.70 0.20 18.66
CA THR A 169 -3.44 -1.08 18.62
C THR A 169 -2.60 -2.18 17.95
N ALA A 170 -1.81 -1.83 16.93
CA ALA A 170 -0.99 -2.79 16.20
C ALA A 170 0.28 -3.21 16.95
N ILE A 171 1.01 -2.28 17.58
CA ILE A 171 2.35 -2.57 18.15
C ILE A 171 2.42 -2.47 19.68
N GLY A 172 1.41 -1.89 20.33
CA GLY A 172 1.35 -1.69 21.78
C GLY A 172 2.61 -1.02 22.34
N PHE A 173 3.09 -1.53 23.48
CA PHE A 173 4.31 -1.08 24.15
C PHE A 173 5.53 -1.94 23.82
N THR A 174 5.50 -2.73 22.74
CA THR A 174 6.58 -3.68 22.37
C THR A 174 7.96 -3.01 22.30
N TYR A 175 8.02 -1.76 21.84
CA TYR A 175 9.26 -1.00 21.70
C TYR A 175 9.47 0.03 22.83
N GLY A 176 8.68 -0.07 23.90
CA GLY A 176 8.71 0.79 25.08
C GLY A 176 7.54 1.77 25.17
N GLY A 177 7.53 2.53 26.27
CA GLY A 177 6.48 3.46 26.65
C GLY A 177 5.51 2.89 27.69
N SER A 178 4.54 3.71 28.09
CA SER A 178 3.46 3.35 29.02
C SER A 178 2.36 4.43 29.02
N GLY A 179 1.14 4.08 29.43
CA GLY A 179 0.05 5.04 29.60
C GLY A 179 -0.33 5.76 28.31
N SER A 180 -0.12 7.08 28.24
CA SER A 180 -0.51 7.91 27.10
C SER A 180 0.53 7.98 25.97
N ALA A 181 1.68 7.29 26.11
CA ALA A 181 2.74 7.32 25.12
C ALA A 181 3.39 5.94 24.90
N PHE A 182 3.71 5.62 23.65
CA PHE A 182 4.37 4.39 23.24
C PHE A 182 5.47 4.70 22.21
N ASN A 183 6.44 3.81 22.09
CA ASN A 183 7.56 4.01 21.18
C ASN A 183 7.35 3.26 19.85
N VAL A 184 7.82 3.85 18.76
CA VAL A 184 8.04 3.09 17.51
C VAL A 184 9.35 2.28 17.61
N PRO A 185 9.59 1.31 16.71
CA PRO A 185 10.89 0.65 16.62
C PRO A 185 12.05 1.62 16.39
N ASP A 186 13.23 1.29 16.91
CA ASP A 186 14.49 1.94 16.53
C ASP A 186 15.31 1.02 15.63
N LEU A 187 15.24 1.25 14.32
CA LEU A 187 15.89 0.44 13.30
C LEU A 187 17.20 1.06 12.77
N ARG A 188 17.68 2.14 13.39
CA ARG A 188 18.95 2.78 12.99
C ARG A 188 20.11 1.79 13.18
N GLY A 189 20.83 1.51 12.10
CA GLY A 189 21.98 0.60 12.12
C GLY A 189 21.63 -0.88 12.34
N ARG A 190 20.36 -1.27 12.22
CA ARG A 190 19.92 -2.65 12.47
C ARG A 190 19.58 -3.39 11.18
N VAL A 191 19.88 -4.69 11.18
CA VAL A 191 19.32 -5.64 10.21
C VAL A 191 18.10 -6.29 10.86
N VAL A 192 16.99 -6.33 10.13
CA VAL A 192 15.73 -6.93 10.60
C VAL A 192 15.72 -8.42 10.26
N ALA A 193 15.32 -9.25 11.24
CA ALA A 193 15.01 -10.65 11.05
C ALA A 193 13.50 -10.88 11.25
N GLY A 194 12.95 -11.92 10.61
CA GLY A 194 11.60 -12.39 10.92
C GLY A 194 11.55 -12.97 12.33
N GLN A 195 10.42 -12.79 13.03
CA GLN A 195 10.19 -13.44 14.31
C GLN A 195 10.15 -14.96 14.11
N ASP A 196 10.82 -15.72 14.96
CA ASP A 196 11.16 -17.13 14.66
C ASP A 196 9.97 -18.09 14.86
N ASP A 197 9.01 -17.71 15.72
CA ASP A 197 7.77 -18.46 15.96
C ASP A 197 6.57 -17.93 15.16
N MET A 198 6.54 -16.63 14.80
CA MET A 198 5.41 -15.94 14.17
C MET A 198 4.06 -16.20 14.87
N GLY A 199 4.08 -16.35 16.20
CA GLY A 199 2.91 -16.72 17.01
C GLY A 199 2.56 -18.21 17.02
N GLY A 200 3.41 -19.06 16.43
CA GLY A 200 3.30 -20.52 16.40
C GLY A 200 4.43 -21.21 17.14
N SER A 201 4.97 -22.28 16.55
CA SER A 201 6.15 -22.98 17.08
C SER A 201 7.42 -22.37 16.51
N SER A 202 8.45 -22.20 17.36
CA SER A 202 9.74 -21.64 16.94
C SER A 202 10.40 -22.46 15.83
N ALA A 203 10.87 -21.79 14.79
CA ALA A 203 11.69 -22.39 13.74
C ALA A 203 13.13 -22.66 14.18
N ASN A 204 13.55 -22.17 15.35
CA ASN A 204 14.88 -22.34 15.94
C ASN A 204 16.01 -21.91 14.97
N ARG A 205 15.82 -20.82 14.24
CA ARG A 205 16.83 -20.22 13.34
C ARG A 205 17.64 -19.13 14.02
N LEU A 206 17.09 -18.47 15.04
CA LEU A 206 17.77 -17.42 15.81
C LEU A 206 17.54 -17.63 17.30
N THR A 207 18.39 -18.42 17.95
CA THR A 207 18.21 -18.85 19.35
C THR A 207 19.26 -18.28 20.31
N SER A 208 20.41 -17.82 19.79
CA SER A 208 21.49 -17.21 20.57
C SER A 208 22.37 -16.35 19.64
N PRO A 209 22.90 -15.20 20.09
CA PRO A 209 22.75 -14.59 21.42
C PRO A 209 21.42 -13.84 21.61
N ILE A 210 20.57 -13.81 20.59
CA ILE A 210 19.25 -13.16 20.62
C ILE A 210 18.18 -14.25 20.52
N ASN A 211 17.14 -14.15 21.35
CA ASN A 211 15.97 -15.01 21.22
C ASN A 211 15.03 -14.45 20.14
N GLY A 212 14.97 -15.12 18.99
CA GLY A 212 14.12 -14.76 17.85
C GLY A 212 12.62 -14.93 18.08
N ASP A 213 12.20 -15.64 19.13
CA ASP A 213 10.79 -15.77 19.50
C ASP A 213 10.25 -14.49 20.17
N THR A 214 11.13 -13.61 20.66
CA THR A 214 10.73 -12.38 21.34
C THR A 214 10.70 -11.21 20.35
N LEU A 215 9.50 -10.81 19.93
CA LEU A 215 9.33 -9.61 19.09
C LEU A 215 9.95 -8.37 19.76
N GLY A 216 10.75 -7.63 19.01
CA GLY A 216 11.46 -6.45 19.52
C GLY A 216 12.77 -6.75 20.25
N ALA A 217 13.15 -8.01 20.43
CA ALA A 217 14.49 -8.36 20.91
C ALA A 217 15.57 -7.86 19.94
N ALA A 218 16.69 -7.42 20.52
CA ALA A 218 17.76 -6.77 19.79
C ALA A 218 19.12 -7.20 20.35
N GLY A 219 20.11 -7.31 19.46
CA GLY A 219 21.48 -7.67 19.81
C GLY A 219 22.36 -7.77 18.57
N GLY A 220 23.40 -8.59 18.63
CA GLY A 220 24.42 -8.72 17.58
C GLY A 220 25.56 -7.72 17.79
N THR A 221 26.63 -7.87 16.99
CA THR A 221 27.84 -7.05 17.08
C THR A 221 28.29 -6.62 15.70
N GLU A 222 28.70 -5.35 15.57
CA GLU A 222 29.29 -4.82 14.33
C GLU A 222 30.71 -5.37 14.09
N SER A 223 31.42 -5.69 15.18
CA SER A 223 32.77 -6.23 15.16
C SER A 223 32.87 -7.38 16.16
N HIS A 224 33.56 -8.45 15.78
CA HIS A 224 33.71 -9.65 16.60
C HIS A 224 35.18 -10.03 16.75
N ALA A 225 35.60 -10.35 17.97
CA ALA A 225 36.93 -10.89 18.24
C ALA A 225 36.82 -12.40 18.40
N LEU A 226 37.56 -13.15 17.56
CA LEU A 226 37.58 -14.60 17.65
C LEU A 226 38.16 -15.05 18.99
N THR A 227 37.40 -15.87 19.69
CA THR A 227 37.78 -16.53 20.94
C THR A 227 38.45 -17.87 20.66
N GLU A 228 39.21 -18.40 21.62
CA GLU A 228 39.82 -19.74 21.49
C GLU A 228 38.78 -20.83 21.22
N ALA A 229 37.58 -20.71 21.80
CA ALA A 229 36.47 -21.65 21.59
C ALA A 229 35.90 -21.62 20.16
N GLU A 230 36.18 -20.57 19.38
CA GLU A 230 35.73 -20.42 17.99
C GLU A 230 36.79 -20.90 16.98
N LEU A 231 37.96 -21.34 17.45
CA LEU A 231 38.98 -21.96 16.62
C LEU A 231 38.74 -23.47 16.49
N ALA A 232 38.91 -24.01 15.28
CA ALA A 232 38.84 -25.45 15.08
C ALA A 232 39.91 -26.18 15.92
N ALA A 233 39.50 -27.27 16.58
CA ALA A 233 40.42 -28.14 17.30
C ALA A 233 41.49 -28.67 16.34
N HIS A 234 42.76 -28.45 16.71
CA HIS A 234 43.92 -28.87 15.93
C HIS A 234 45.02 -29.36 16.87
N HIS A 235 45.91 -30.21 16.36
CA HIS A 235 47.09 -30.68 17.09
C HIS A 235 48.31 -30.60 16.17
N HIS A 236 49.49 -30.50 16.77
CA HIS A 236 50.77 -30.55 16.07
C HIS A 236 51.48 -31.84 16.44
N LEU A 237 51.98 -32.56 15.44
CA LEU A 237 52.85 -33.72 15.64
C LEU A 237 54.29 -33.22 15.77
N LEU A 238 54.97 -33.60 16.85
CA LEU A 238 56.42 -33.46 16.95
C LEU A 238 57.08 -34.79 16.59
N PHE A 239 58.09 -34.71 15.73
CA PHE A 239 58.97 -35.83 15.44
C PHE A 239 60.29 -35.58 16.16
N THR A 240 60.65 -36.44 17.10
CA THR A 240 61.99 -36.48 17.67
C THR A 240 62.75 -37.63 17.02
N ASP A 241 63.99 -37.40 16.61
CA ASP A 241 64.89 -38.50 16.33
C ASP A 241 65.24 -39.13 17.67
N GLY A 242 64.94 -40.42 17.87
CA GLY A 242 65.29 -41.16 19.08
C GLY A 242 66.80 -41.34 19.29
N ASN A 243 67.63 -40.41 18.79
CA ASN A 243 69.07 -40.47 18.82
C ASN A 243 69.68 -39.14 19.27
N SER A 244 70.49 -39.23 20.32
CA SER A 244 71.45 -38.26 20.86
C SER A 244 70.93 -37.15 21.80
N SER A 245 71.22 -37.41 23.08
CA SER A 245 71.73 -36.47 24.07
C SER A 245 72.69 -35.43 23.47
N ASP A 246 72.40 -34.15 23.67
CA ASP A 246 73.43 -33.10 23.67
C ASP A 246 73.18 -32.15 24.84
N THR A 247 73.86 -32.43 25.95
CA THR A 247 74.03 -31.47 27.04
C THR A 247 75.04 -30.43 26.57
N THR A 248 74.54 -29.27 26.15
CA THR A 248 75.20 -27.95 26.03
C THR A 248 75.10 -27.33 24.63
N GLY A 249 74.36 -26.23 24.54
CA GLY A 249 74.50 -25.26 23.45
C GLY A 249 73.56 -25.49 22.26
N SER A 250 72.57 -24.60 22.16
CA SER A 250 71.82 -24.22 20.95
C SER A 250 72.26 -24.88 19.63
N SER A 251 71.62 -26.00 19.26
CA SER A 251 71.66 -26.53 17.89
C SER A 251 70.24 -26.57 17.32
N THR A 252 70.01 -25.83 16.24
CA THR A 252 68.81 -25.98 15.40
C THR A 252 68.89 -27.34 14.71
N LYS A 253 68.21 -28.36 15.24
CA LYS A 253 68.04 -29.65 14.58
C LYS A 253 66.98 -29.52 13.48
N TYR A 254 67.39 -29.64 12.22
CA TYR A 254 66.48 -29.88 11.09
C TYR A 254 66.22 -31.39 10.97
N PRO A 255 65.03 -31.85 10.52
CA PRO A 255 64.80 -33.26 10.26
C PRO A 255 65.76 -33.72 9.17
N SER A 256 66.80 -34.47 9.55
CA SER A 256 67.73 -35.06 8.61
C SER A 256 67.09 -36.28 7.98
N SER A 257 66.75 -36.21 6.69
CA SER A 257 66.41 -37.38 5.91
C SER A 257 67.64 -38.28 5.79
N SER A 258 67.64 -39.44 6.45
CA SER A 258 68.58 -40.51 6.14
C SER A 258 68.18 -41.13 4.79
N TYR A 259 68.70 -40.59 3.70
CA TYR A 259 68.57 -41.23 2.38
C TYR A 259 69.36 -42.55 2.39
N ASN A 260 68.67 -43.68 2.38
CA ASN A 260 69.27 -45.00 2.30
C ASN A 260 69.11 -45.52 0.85
N PRO A 261 70.16 -45.50 0.01
CA PRO A 261 70.05 -45.84 -1.40
C PRO A 261 70.02 -47.36 -1.55
N GLY A 262 68.86 -47.99 -1.35
CA GLY A 262 68.82 -49.45 -1.39
C GLY A 262 67.45 -50.14 -1.44
N SER A 263 66.32 -49.45 -1.35
CA SER A 263 65.02 -50.10 -1.52
C SER A 263 64.10 -49.30 -2.42
N GLY A 264 63.88 -49.83 -3.63
CA GLY A 264 62.66 -49.55 -4.35
C GLY A 264 61.46 -50.06 -3.55
N PHE A 265 60.29 -49.46 -3.83
CA PHE A 265 58.98 -49.64 -3.21
C PHE A 265 58.57 -48.55 -2.21
N ASP A 266 57.37 -48.04 -2.49
CA ASP A 266 56.55 -47.01 -1.85
C ASP A 266 56.62 -47.07 -0.31
N GLN A 267 57.36 -46.16 0.31
CA GLN A 267 57.47 -46.07 1.77
C GLN A 267 56.19 -45.46 2.36
N LYS A 268 55.16 -46.29 2.55
CA LYS A 268 54.19 -46.03 3.62
C LYS A 268 54.94 -46.10 4.94
N TYR A 269 55.14 -44.95 5.57
CA TYR A 269 55.70 -44.86 6.92
C TYR A 269 54.75 -45.54 7.91
N GLU A 270 55.05 -46.78 8.29
CA GLU A 270 54.44 -47.43 9.45
C GLU A 270 55.24 -47.00 10.69
N ILE A 271 54.64 -46.17 11.54
CA ILE A 271 55.29 -45.62 12.74
C ILE A 271 54.92 -46.50 13.94
N THR A 272 55.93 -47.16 14.52
CA THR A 272 55.83 -47.96 15.74
C THR A 272 56.02 -47.06 16.97
N TYR A 273 55.06 -47.08 17.91
CA TYR A 273 55.12 -46.31 19.16
C TYR A 273 55.98 -47.01 20.22
N SER A 274 56.87 -46.26 20.89
CA SER A 274 57.54 -46.72 22.12
C SER A 274 56.98 -45.98 23.34
N THR A 275 56.70 -46.70 24.41
CA THR A 275 55.86 -46.29 25.55
C THR A 275 56.62 -45.60 26.69
N SER A 276 57.58 -44.70 26.43
CA SER A 276 58.24 -43.97 27.52
C SER A 276 58.18 -42.45 27.35
N GLU A 277 57.36 -41.84 28.21
CA GLU A 277 57.27 -40.45 28.68
C GLU A 277 57.43 -39.29 27.69
N ALA A 278 56.48 -38.34 27.80
CA ALA A 278 56.17 -37.30 26.82
C ALA A 278 57.26 -36.24 26.65
N ASP A 279 57.74 -36.07 25.41
CA ASP A 279 58.43 -34.86 24.98
C ASP A 279 57.37 -33.80 24.61
N GLU A 280 57.19 -32.77 25.44
CA GLU A 280 56.25 -31.67 25.18
C GLU A 280 56.87 -30.66 24.20
N GLY A 281 56.48 -30.74 22.93
CA GLY A 281 56.70 -29.66 21.97
C GLY A 281 55.83 -28.45 22.25
N ARG A 282 56.40 -27.36 22.77
CA ARG A 282 55.66 -26.11 23.01
C ARG A 282 55.73 -25.19 21.78
N SER A 283 54.65 -25.11 21.00
CA SER A 283 54.45 -24.00 20.07
C SER A 283 54.01 -22.74 20.83
N LYS A 284 54.43 -21.55 20.38
CA LYS A 284 53.89 -20.29 20.92
C LYS A 284 52.45 -20.09 20.43
N THR A 285 51.61 -19.50 21.27
CA THR A 285 50.27 -19.04 20.87
C THR A 285 50.41 -17.94 19.80
N THR A 286 49.67 -18.06 18.70
CA THR A 286 49.59 -17.05 17.63
C THR A 286 48.14 -16.63 17.45
N GLY A 287 47.92 -15.32 17.29
CA GLY A 287 46.61 -14.68 17.19
C GLY A 287 46.63 -13.35 17.92
N SER A 288 46.11 -12.27 17.31
CA SER A 288 46.17 -10.93 17.90
C SER A 288 44.98 -10.59 18.79
N GLY A 289 43.94 -11.45 18.83
CA GLY A 289 42.67 -11.18 19.50
C GLY A 289 41.96 -9.93 18.98
N THR A 290 42.39 -9.38 17.84
CA THR A 290 41.84 -8.14 17.29
C THR A 290 40.49 -8.43 16.65
N ALA A 291 39.51 -7.60 16.96
CA ALA A 291 38.19 -7.72 16.38
C ALA A 291 38.21 -7.44 14.87
N HIS A 292 37.42 -8.19 14.11
CA HIS A 292 37.20 -7.97 12.69
C HIS A 292 35.77 -7.45 12.45
N PRO A 293 35.55 -6.64 11.40
CA PRO A 293 34.20 -6.27 11.00
C PRO A 293 33.34 -7.51 10.73
N ASN A 294 32.11 -7.50 11.23
CA ASN A 294 31.10 -8.53 11.01
C ASN A 294 29.90 -7.97 10.25
N VAL A 295 30.17 -7.07 9.30
CA VAL A 295 29.16 -6.34 8.53
C VAL A 295 29.05 -6.95 7.14
N GLN A 296 27.85 -7.39 6.78
CA GLN A 296 27.54 -7.84 5.41
C GLN A 296 27.55 -6.65 4.43
N PRO A 297 27.75 -6.86 3.12
CA PRO A 297 27.52 -5.81 2.12
C PRO A 297 26.12 -5.20 2.27
N THR A 298 26.04 -3.90 2.59
CA THR A 298 24.80 -3.23 3.03
C THR A 298 24.61 -1.89 2.34
N LEU A 299 23.36 -1.60 1.91
CA LEU A 299 22.91 -0.27 1.47
C LEU A 299 21.94 0.29 2.52
N ILE A 300 22.13 1.55 2.91
CA ILE A 300 21.34 2.18 3.96
C ILE A 300 20.11 2.87 3.37
N LEU A 301 18.94 2.48 3.87
CA LEU A 301 17.65 3.13 3.64
C LEU A 301 17.03 3.52 4.98
N ASN A 302 16.14 4.52 4.97
CA ASN A 302 15.30 4.77 6.13
C ASN A 302 14.27 3.64 6.26
N TYR A 303 13.82 3.38 7.48
CA TYR A 303 12.63 2.56 7.71
C TYR A 303 11.49 3.46 8.16
N ILE A 304 10.32 3.28 7.56
CA ILE A 304 9.09 3.98 7.94
C ILE A 304 8.03 2.99 8.38
N ILE A 305 7.18 3.41 9.31
CA ILE A 305 6.05 2.65 9.83
C ILE A 305 4.75 3.37 9.53
N LYS A 306 3.75 2.64 9.03
CA LYS A 306 2.43 3.18 8.71
C LYS A 306 1.69 3.51 10.00
N THR A 307 1.21 4.74 10.13
CA THR A 307 0.41 5.20 11.29
C THR A 307 -1.06 4.83 11.18
#